data_AF-A0A2J7VE30-F1
#
_entry.id   AF-A0A2J7VE30-F1
#
_cell.length_a   1.000
_cell.length_b   1.000
_cell.length_c   1.000
_cell.angle_alpha   90.00
_cell.angle_beta   90.00
_cell.angle_gamma   90.00
#
_symmetry.space_group_name_H-M   'P 1'
#
loop_
_entity.id
_entity.type
_entity.pdbx_description
1 polymer ?
#
loop_
_entity_poly.entity_id
_entity_poly.type
_entity_poly.pdbx_seq_one_letter_code
_entity_poly.pdbx_strand_id
1 'polypeptide(L)'
;MTKGLCASCKTNPEAQELKYEAGASSGAQASAPQPFANMVAAVTGEKVPVPPRAFNDADLALIRKIGAFMPAQKLLDILNERLTCDLGAEDNLYTIEQLNTAIAQVHGAGNPEALGRDWPSVRKLLAQARRAGVLDQINEQVINDFAVVFQLNAKQVVELKDIVLGAKED
;
A
#
# COMPACT_ATOMS: atom_id res chain seq x y z
N MET A 1 30.92 1.38 -33.55
CA MET A 1 29.81 0.85 -34.38
C MET A 1 28.50 1.45 -33.88
N THR A 2 28.08 2.56 -34.46
CA THR A 2 26.79 3.19 -34.15
C THR A 2 25.67 2.33 -34.76
N LYS A 3 24.79 1.77 -33.91
CA LYS A 3 23.62 1.01 -34.37
C LYS A 3 22.63 1.97 -35.03
N GLY A 4 22.57 1.96 -36.36
CA GLY A 4 21.47 2.57 -37.09
C GLY A 4 20.20 1.72 -36.98
N LEU A 5 19.02 2.36 -37.10
CA LEU A 5 17.74 1.64 -37.15
C LEU A 5 17.71 0.67 -38.34
N CYS A 6 17.15 -0.52 -38.11
CA CYS A 6 16.92 -1.52 -39.16
C CYS A 6 15.85 -1.05 -40.16
N ALA A 7 15.76 -1.73 -41.31
CA ALA A 7 14.91 -1.33 -42.43
C ALA A 7 13.42 -1.16 -42.06
N SER A 8 12.90 -1.99 -41.16
CA SER A 8 11.50 -1.93 -40.71
C SER A 8 11.19 -0.75 -39.78
N CYS A 9 12.19 -0.20 -39.09
CA CYS A 9 11.98 0.91 -38.16
C CYS A 9 12.18 2.29 -38.81
N LYS A 10 12.56 2.35 -40.10
CA LYS A 10 12.73 3.63 -40.81
C LYS A 10 11.41 4.32 -41.16
N THR A 11 10.34 3.55 -41.32
CA THR A 11 9.00 4.03 -41.72
C THR A 11 8.06 4.25 -40.54
N ASN A 12 8.49 3.93 -39.31
CA ASN A 12 7.69 4.14 -38.11
C ASN A 12 7.92 5.57 -37.56
N PRO A 13 6.89 6.42 -37.47
CA PRO A 13 7.03 7.79 -36.96
C PRO A 13 7.48 7.86 -35.49
N GLU A 14 7.02 6.96 -34.62
CA GLU A 14 7.46 6.91 -33.21
C GLU A 14 8.95 6.55 -33.07
N ALA A 15 9.47 5.71 -33.99
CA ALA A 15 10.88 5.34 -33.99
C ALA A 15 11.81 6.48 -34.47
N GLN A 16 11.26 7.46 -35.20
CA GLN A 16 11.99 8.65 -35.61
C GLN A 16 12.08 9.68 -34.47
N GLU A 17 11.05 9.80 -33.63
CA GLU A 17 11.06 10.67 -32.45
C GLU A 17 12.14 10.26 -31.43
N LEU A 18 12.26 8.96 -31.15
CA LEU A 18 13.31 8.42 -30.28
C LEU A 18 14.74 8.73 -30.76
N LYS A 19 14.92 8.91 -32.09
CA LYS A 19 16.22 9.25 -32.67
C LYS A 19 16.55 10.75 -32.52
N TYR A 20 15.52 11.59 -32.42
CA TYR A 20 15.67 13.03 -32.20
C TYR A 20 16.06 13.34 -30.75
N GLU A 21 15.52 12.57 -29.79
CA GLU A 21 15.91 12.67 -28.38
C GLU A 21 17.32 12.12 -28.10
N ALA A 22 17.78 11.14 -28.89
CA ALA A 22 19.14 10.61 -28.81
C ALA A 22 20.21 11.49 -29.49
N GLY A 23 19.82 12.57 -30.19
CA GLY A 23 20.72 13.43 -30.97
C GLY A 23 20.97 14.82 -30.39
N ALA A 24 20.23 15.24 -29.36
CA ALA A 24 20.32 16.59 -28.81
C ALA A 24 21.16 16.66 -27.54
N SER A 25 22.47 16.42 -27.65
CA SER A 25 23.42 16.86 -26.62
C SER A 25 24.76 17.24 -27.26
N SER A 26 24.86 18.48 -27.74
CA SER A 26 26.16 19.10 -28.02
C SER A 26 26.15 20.58 -27.63
N GLY A 27 26.77 20.87 -26.49
CA GLY A 27 27.03 22.20 -25.95
C GLY A 27 27.87 22.13 -24.67
N ALA A 28 29.20 22.09 -24.86
CA ALA A 28 30.36 22.20 -23.96
C ALA A 28 30.13 22.64 -22.48
N GLN A 29 30.81 22.07 -21.48
CA GLN A 29 32.25 22.26 -21.24
C GLN A 29 32.91 21.12 -20.41
N ALA A 30 34.22 21.03 -20.58
CA ALA A 30 35.14 19.99 -20.13
C ALA A 30 35.28 19.85 -18.60
N SER A 31 35.36 18.60 -18.15
CA SER A 31 36.22 18.16 -17.04
C SER A 31 36.44 16.65 -17.14
N ALA A 32 37.71 16.21 -17.07
CA ALA A 32 38.16 14.85 -17.32
C ALA A 32 37.50 13.80 -16.38
N PRO A 33 37.16 12.59 -16.85
CA PRO A 33 36.65 11.54 -15.97
C PRO A 33 37.80 10.88 -15.20
N GLN A 34 37.79 11.02 -13.87
CA GLN A 34 38.63 10.25 -12.96
C GLN A 34 38.14 8.79 -12.95
N PRO A 35 38.93 7.80 -13.39
CA PRO A 35 38.49 6.39 -13.49
C PRO A 35 38.22 5.73 -12.13
N PHE A 36 38.63 6.35 -11.03
CA PHE A 36 38.50 5.79 -9.69
C PHE A 36 37.12 6.00 -9.05
N ALA A 37 36.33 7.00 -9.47
CA ALA A 37 35.01 7.27 -8.88
C ALA A 37 34.01 6.12 -9.09
N ASN A 38 34.08 5.47 -10.25
CA ASN A 38 33.20 4.34 -10.59
C ASN A 38 33.55 3.04 -9.83
N MET A 39 34.78 2.90 -9.31
CA MET A 39 35.14 1.73 -8.49
C MET A 39 34.69 1.88 -7.02
N VAL A 40 34.55 3.10 -6.50
CA VAL A 40 34.10 3.30 -5.11
C VAL A 40 32.61 2.99 -4.96
N ALA A 41 31.78 3.38 -5.94
CA ALA A 41 30.34 3.10 -5.93
C ALA A 41 30.02 1.58 -5.97
N ALA A 42 30.88 0.78 -6.59
CA ALA A 42 30.75 -0.68 -6.62
C ALA A 42 31.14 -1.35 -5.28
N VAL A 43 31.91 -0.65 -4.44
CA VAL A 43 32.36 -1.12 -3.12
C VAL A 43 31.45 -0.64 -1.98
N THR A 44 30.74 0.48 -2.14
CA THR A 44 29.91 1.06 -1.07
C THR A 44 28.47 0.55 -1.03
N GLY A 45 28.03 -0.27 -2.00
CA GLY A 45 26.70 -0.89 -1.94
C GLY A 45 25.56 0.11 -1.77
N GLU A 46 25.70 1.33 -2.33
CA GLU A 46 24.66 2.35 -2.24
C GLU A 46 23.50 1.91 -3.13
N LYS A 47 22.52 1.23 -2.52
CA LYS A 47 21.30 0.77 -3.18
C LYS A 47 20.60 2.04 -3.67
N VAL A 48 20.60 2.26 -4.99
CA VAL A 48 19.88 3.37 -5.63
C VAL A 48 18.46 3.39 -5.06
N PRO A 49 18.00 4.51 -4.46
CA PRO A 49 16.68 4.56 -3.85
C PRO A 49 15.64 4.29 -4.93
N VAL A 50 15.04 3.10 -4.88
CA VAL A 50 13.94 2.74 -5.75
C VAL A 50 12.74 3.60 -5.33
N PRO A 51 12.09 4.32 -6.24
CA PRO A 51 10.94 5.13 -5.88
C PRO A 51 9.86 4.25 -5.21
N PRO A 52 9.22 4.74 -4.13
CA PRO A 52 8.20 3.99 -3.43
C PRO A 52 7.11 3.50 -4.39
N ARG A 53 6.81 2.19 -4.35
CA ARG A 53 5.75 1.60 -5.17
C ARG A 53 4.41 2.25 -4.82
N ALA A 54 3.57 2.49 -5.84
CA ALA A 54 2.20 2.93 -5.64
C ALA A 54 1.26 1.76 -5.28
N PHE A 55 0.18 2.03 -4.56
CA PHE A 55 -0.88 1.05 -4.30
C PHE A 55 -1.56 0.63 -5.61
N ASN A 56 -1.84 -0.66 -5.75
CA ASN A 56 -2.66 -1.14 -6.87
C ASN A 56 -4.17 -0.99 -6.57
N ASP A 57 -5.02 -1.27 -7.56
CA ASP A 57 -6.47 -1.12 -7.42
C ASP A 57 -7.08 -1.99 -6.31
N ALA A 58 -6.56 -3.20 -6.11
CA ALA A 58 -7.05 -4.10 -5.08
C ALA A 58 -6.63 -3.62 -3.68
N ASP A 59 -5.43 -3.07 -3.53
CA ASP A 59 -4.96 -2.46 -2.29
C ASP A 59 -5.80 -1.22 -1.94
N LEU A 60 -6.06 -0.37 -2.94
CA LEU A 60 -6.94 0.79 -2.78
C LEU A 60 -8.37 0.37 -2.43
N ALA A 61 -8.88 -0.72 -2.99
CA ALA A 61 -10.19 -1.26 -2.63
C ALA A 61 -10.21 -1.75 -1.18
N LEU A 62 -9.13 -2.39 -0.71
CA LEU A 62 -8.99 -2.80 0.70
C LEU A 62 -8.94 -1.58 1.62
N ILE A 63 -8.10 -0.59 1.33
CA ILE A 63 -7.99 0.67 2.08
C ILE A 63 -9.35 1.38 2.17
N ARG A 64 -10.10 1.43 1.07
CA ARG A 64 -11.45 2.02 1.04
C ARG A 64 -12.45 1.27 1.91
N LYS A 65 -12.32 -0.05 2.01
CA LYS A 65 -13.25 -0.89 2.77
C LYS A 65 -12.96 -0.90 4.28
N ILE A 66 -11.70 -1.01 4.66
CA ILE A 66 -11.31 -1.27 6.06
C ILE A 66 -10.39 -0.21 6.67
N GLY A 67 -9.83 0.70 5.86
CA GLY A 67 -8.88 1.73 6.33
C GLY A 67 -9.46 2.70 7.36
N ALA A 68 -10.79 2.84 7.42
CA ALA A 68 -11.45 3.60 8.47
C ALA A 68 -11.50 2.85 9.81
N PHE A 69 -11.57 1.52 9.82
CA PHE A 69 -11.88 0.74 11.02
C PHE A 69 -10.66 -0.02 11.59
N MET A 70 -9.63 -0.25 10.77
CA MET A 70 -8.46 -1.02 11.15
C MET A 70 -7.32 -0.10 11.64
N PRO A 71 -6.53 -0.49 12.67
CA PRO A 71 -5.29 0.19 13.00
C PRO A 71 -4.35 0.24 11.79
N ALA A 72 -3.82 1.43 11.47
CA ALA A 72 -3.02 1.65 10.26
C ALA A 72 -1.83 0.68 10.15
N GLN A 73 -1.14 0.39 11.26
CA GLN A 73 -0.04 -0.56 11.25
C GLN A 73 -0.48 -1.97 10.84
N LYS A 74 -1.64 -2.44 11.32
CA LYS A 74 -2.16 -3.77 10.96
C LYS A 74 -2.58 -3.85 9.51
N LEU A 75 -3.20 -2.78 8.99
CA LEU A 75 -3.51 -2.70 7.58
C LEU A 75 -2.24 -2.69 6.72
N LEU A 76 -1.19 -1.98 7.16
CA LEU A 76 0.10 -1.98 6.48
C LEU A 76 0.73 -3.37 6.45
N ASP A 77 0.73 -4.07 7.58
CA ASP A 77 1.26 -5.44 7.69
C ASP A 77 0.56 -6.37 6.68
N ILE A 78 -0.77 -6.32 6.60
CA ILE A 78 -1.58 -7.13 5.65
C ILE A 78 -1.26 -6.77 4.19
N LEU A 79 -1.17 -5.48 3.87
CA LEU A 79 -0.87 -5.02 2.50
C LEU A 79 0.52 -5.48 2.06
N ASN A 80 1.50 -5.41 2.96
CA ASN A 80 2.87 -5.84 2.69
C ASN A 80 3.00 -7.36 2.61
N GLU A 81 2.33 -8.10 3.49
CA GLU A 81 2.28 -9.57 3.40
C GLU A 81 1.71 -10.02 2.06
N ARG A 82 0.60 -9.42 1.63
CA ARG A 82 0.01 -9.70 0.32
C ARG A 82 0.96 -9.35 -0.82
N LEU A 83 1.61 -8.18 -0.76
CA LEU A 83 2.58 -7.76 -1.77
C LEU A 83 3.73 -8.76 -1.89
N THR A 84 4.24 -9.24 -0.75
CA THR A 84 5.25 -10.30 -0.69
C THR A 84 4.72 -11.61 -1.27
N CYS A 85 3.48 -12.02 -0.98
CA CYS A 85 2.89 -13.23 -1.57
C CYS A 85 2.76 -13.14 -3.10
N ASP A 86 2.38 -11.98 -3.62
CA ASP A 86 2.14 -11.78 -5.05
C ASP A 86 3.46 -11.66 -5.84
N LEU A 87 4.50 -11.03 -5.27
CA LEU A 87 5.73 -10.66 -6.00
C LEU A 87 7.01 -11.31 -5.45
N GLY A 88 7.00 -11.85 -4.23
CA GLY A 88 8.14 -12.49 -3.57
C GLY A 88 9.29 -11.54 -3.20
N ALA A 89 9.10 -10.22 -3.28
CA ALA A 89 10.16 -9.24 -3.14
C ALA A 89 9.94 -8.30 -1.94
N GLU A 90 10.86 -8.35 -0.98
CA GLU A 90 10.87 -7.50 0.24
C GLU A 90 11.44 -6.10 0.02
N ASP A 91 12.04 -5.85 -1.14
CA ASP A 91 12.83 -4.65 -1.39
C ASP A 91 12.00 -3.38 -1.64
N ASN A 92 10.67 -3.47 -1.61
CA ASN A 92 9.76 -2.40 -2.03
C ASN A 92 8.41 -2.43 -1.30
N LEU A 93 8.43 -2.72 0.00
CA LEU A 93 7.25 -2.69 0.86
C LEU A 93 6.65 -1.29 0.96
N TYR A 94 5.34 -1.23 1.15
CA TYR A 94 4.64 0.01 1.46
C TYR A 94 5.06 0.57 2.82
N THR A 95 5.06 1.90 2.93
CA THR A 95 5.34 2.60 4.19
C THR A 95 4.07 3.09 4.88
N ILE A 96 4.18 3.38 6.17
CA ILE A 96 3.07 3.91 6.97
C ILE A 96 2.63 5.30 6.51
N GLU A 97 3.56 6.12 6.03
CA GLU A 97 3.28 7.44 5.47
C GLU A 97 2.43 7.33 4.20
N GLN A 98 2.81 6.42 3.29
CA GLN A 98 2.04 6.15 2.08
C GLN A 98 0.61 5.70 2.43
N LEU A 99 0.47 4.79 3.39
CA LEU A 99 -0.84 4.30 3.83
C LEU A 99 -1.69 5.41 4.44
N ASN A 100 -1.13 6.22 5.34
CA ASN A 100 -1.85 7.33 5.97
C ASN A 100 -2.31 8.36 4.93
N THR A 101 -1.47 8.67 3.94
CA THR A 101 -1.86 9.53 2.81
C THR A 101 -3.00 8.91 2.01
N ALA A 102 -2.94 7.61 1.69
CA ALA A 102 -4.00 6.93 0.95
C ALA A 102 -5.32 6.89 1.75
N ILE A 103 -5.27 6.61 3.06
CA ILE A 103 -6.44 6.65 3.94
C ILE A 103 -7.06 8.05 3.94
N ALA A 104 -6.26 9.10 4.09
CA ALA A 104 -6.74 10.49 4.07
C ALA A 104 -7.34 10.87 2.71
N GLN A 105 -6.79 10.40 1.59
CA GLN A 105 -7.36 10.63 0.27
C GLN A 105 -8.70 9.92 0.08
N VAL A 106 -8.82 8.69 0.57
CA VAL A 106 -9.99 7.84 0.35
C VAL A 106 -11.14 8.18 1.30
N HIS A 107 -10.85 8.52 2.55
CA HIS A 107 -11.83 8.80 3.59
C HIS A 107 -11.97 10.29 3.96
N GLY A 108 -11.16 11.15 3.34
CA GLY A 108 -11.13 12.60 3.58
C GLY A 108 -10.04 13.02 4.57
N ALA A 109 -9.25 14.01 4.18
CA ALA A 109 -8.25 14.64 5.04
C ALA A 109 -8.95 15.62 5.97
N GLY A 110 -9.25 15.23 7.22
CA GLY A 110 -9.67 16.24 8.19
C GLY A 110 -10.42 15.79 9.42
N ASN A 111 -10.82 14.52 9.53
CA ASN A 111 -11.38 14.08 10.81
C ASN A 111 -10.88 12.69 11.23
N PRO A 112 -9.92 12.59 12.19
CA PRO A 112 -9.57 11.30 12.79
C PRO A 112 -10.76 10.61 13.48
N GLU A 113 -11.85 11.34 13.73
CA GLU A 113 -13.14 10.78 14.16
C GLU A 113 -13.89 10.10 13.00
N ALA A 114 -13.74 10.54 11.75
CA ALA A 114 -14.37 9.91 10.58
C ALA A 114 -13.73 8.57 10.19
N LEU A 115 -12.55 8.28 10.73
CA LEU A 115 -11.93 6.96 10.67
C LEU A 115 -12.63 6.01 11.62
N GLY A 116 -13.91 5.72 11.44
CA GLY A 116 -14.61 4.53 11.99
C GLY A 116 -14.47 4.23 13.49
N ARG A 117 -13.84 5.12 14.26
CA ARG A 117 -13.35 4.94 15.63
C ARG A 117 -14.28 5.62 16.61
N ASP A 118 -15.19 6.45 16.12
CA ASP A 118 -16.30 7.00 16.88
C ASP A 118 -17.44 5.97 16.97
N TRP A 119 -18.16 6.03 18.10
CA TRP A 119 -19.25 5.13 18.39
C TRP A 119 -20.41 5.15 17.36
N PRO A 120 -20.82 6.32 16.81
CA PRO A 120 -21.78 6.37 15.70
C PRO A 120 -21.34 5.56 14.47
N SER A 121 -20.08 5.66 14.06
CA SER A 121 -19.56 4.87 12.94
C SER A 121 -19.53 3.37 13.24
N VAL A 122 -19.18 2.98 14.47
CA VAL A 122 -19.26 1.57 14.91
C VAL A 122 -20.68 1.04 14.83
N ARG A 123 -21.68 1.79 15.33
CA ARG A 123 -23.10 1.41 15.21
C ARG A 123 -23.55 1.26 13.76
N LYS A 124 -23.11 2.17 12.88
CA LYS A 124 -23.41 2.09 11.44
C LYS A 124 -22.81 0.83 10.82
N LEU A 125 -21.56 0.49 11.18
CA LEU A 125 -20.89 -0.73 10.73
C LEU A 125 -21.63 -1.99 11.21
N LEU A 126 -22.00 -2.04 12.50
CA LEU A 126 -22.76 -3.16 13.06
C LEU A 126 -24.12 -3.33 12.37
N ALA A 127 -24.85 -2.22 12.13
CA ALA A 127 -26.10 -2.26 11.40
C ALA A 127 -25.96 -2.69 9.92
N GLN A 128 -24.82 -2.40 9.30
CA GLN A 128 -24.50 -2.93 7.95
C GLN A 128 -24.19 -4.43 8.02
N ALA A 129 -23.37 -4.86 8.99
CA ALA A 129 -23.01 -6.26 9.18
C ALA A 129 -24.23 -7.13 9.51
N ARG A 130 -25.19 -6.62 10.29
CA ARG A 130 -26.49 -7.27 10.54
C ARG A 130 -27.27 -7.48 9.25
N ARG A 131 -27.46 -6.42 8.46
CA ARG A 131 -28.19 -6.49 7.18
C ARG A 131 -27.54 -7.43 6.17
N ALA A 132 -26.23 -7.58 6.24
CA ALA A 132 -25.47 -8.50 5.39
C ALA A 132 -25.42 -9.94 5.93
N GLY A 133 -25.99 -10.23 7.11
CA GLY A 133 -25.96 -11.55 7.76
C GLY A 133 -24.57 -11.93 8.31
N VAL A 134 -23.64 -10.98 8.41
CA VAL A 134 -22.27 -11.22 8.92
C VAL A 134 -22.29 -11.41 10.44
N LEU A 135 -23.08 -10.61 11.17
CA LEU A 135 -23.21 -10.75 12.62
C LEU A 135 -23.77 -12.12 13.03
N ASP A 136 -24.56 -12.76 12.17
CA ASP A 136 -25.10 -14.09 12.46
C ASP A 136 -24.02 -15.17 12.48
N GLN A 137 -22.95 -14.97 11.70
CA GLN A 137 -21.79 -15.86 11.64
C GLN A 137 -20.80 -15.62 12.78
N ILE A 138 -20.90 -14.49 13.50
CA ILE A 138 -20.04 -14.19 14.64
C ILE A 138 -20.69 -14.77 15.90
N ASN A 139 -20.02 -15.77 16.48
CA ASN A 139 -20.39 -16.39 17.74
C ASN A 139 -19.25 -16.25 18.76
N GLU A 140 -19.48 -16.71 19.99
CA GLU A 140 -18.49 -16.57 21.07
C GLU A 140 -17.15 -17.25 20.75
N GLN A 141 -17.18 -18.40 20.05
CA GLN A 141 -15.96 -19.09 19.64
C GLN A 141 -15.15 -18.24 18.67
N VAL A 142 -15.78 -17.66 17.65
CA VAL A 142 -15.11 -16.76 16.69
C VAL A 142 -14.47 -15.56 17.39
N ILE A 143 -15.15 -15.00 18.39
CA ILE A 143 -14.62 -13.89 19.20
C ILE A 143 -13.41 -14.33 20.04
N ASN A 144 -13.47 -15.52 20.65
CA ASN A 144 -12.35 -16.06 21.42
C ASN A 144 -11.14 -16.36 20.52
N ASP A 145 -11.35 -16.93 19.33
CA ASP A 145 -10.29 -17.22 18.36
C ASP A 145 -9.64 -15.91 17.88
N PHE A 146 -10.45 -14.89 17.56
CA PHE A 146 -9.97 -13.55 17.23
C PHE A 146 -9.12 -12.96 18.37
N ALA A 147 -9.55 -13.11 19.61
CA ALA A 147 -8.82 -12.62 20.77
C ALA A 147 -7.43 -13.27 20.90
N VAL A 148 -7.29 -14.56 20.59
CA VAL A 148 -5.99 -15.25 20.60
C VAL A 148 -5.08 -14.70 19.49
N VAL A 149 -5.59 -14.59 18.27
CA VAL A 149 -4.81 -14.10 17.10
C VAL A 149 -4.30 -12.68 17.33
N PHE A 150 -5.13 -11.81 17.90
CA PHE A 150 -4.80 -10.41 18.14
C PHE A 150 -4.28 -10.12 19.55
N GLN A 151 -4.04 -11.16 20.36
CA GLN A 151 -3.50 -11.08 21.72
C GLN A 151 -4.26 -10.07 22.60
N LEU A 152 -5.59 -10.12 22.55
CA LEU A 152 -6.44 -9.25 23.35
C LEU A 152 -6.37 -9.64 24.83
N ASN A 153 -6.39 -8.64 25.71
CA ASN A 153 -6.51 -8.89 27.14
C ASN A 153 -7.95 -9.22 27.54
N ALA A 154 -8.14 -9.82 28.72
CA ALA A 154 -9.46 -10.27 29.19
C ALA A 154 -10.53 -9.16 29.19
N LYS A 155 -10.14 -7.93 29.56
CA LYS A 155 -11.05 -6.78 29.55
C LYS A 155 -11.52 -6.46 28.12
N GLN A 156 -10.60 -6.41 27.16
CA GLN A 156 -10.92 -6.16 25.75
C GLN A 156 -11.83 -7.23 25.16
N VAL A 157 -11.65 -8.49 25.57
CA VAL A 157 -12.52 -9.60 25.13
C VAL A 157 -13.94 -9.42 25.64
N VAL A 158 -14.11 -9.03 26.91
CA VAL A 158 -15.44 -8.76 27.48
C VAL A 158 -16.10 -7.59 26.76
N GLU A 159 -15.40 -6.47 26.60
CA GLU A 159 -15.93 -5.29 25.87
C GLU A 159 -16.33 -5.65 24.43
N LEU A 160 -15.53 -6.47 23.74
CA LEU A 160 -15.82 -6.94 22.39
C LEU A 160 -17.06 -7.83 22.34
N LYS A 161 -17.22 -8.75 23.31
CA LYS A 161 -18.41 -9.59 23.43
C LYS A 161 -19.67 -8.74 23.65
N ASP A 162 -19.61 -7.79 24.58
CA ASP A 162 -20.74 -6.91 24.89
C ASP A 162 -21.17 -6.10 23.66
N ILE A 163 -20.20 -5.55 22.90
CA ILE A 163 -20.50 -4.76 21.70
C ILE A 163 -21.08 -5.63 20.59
N VAL A 164 -20.45 -6.77 20.28
CA VAL A 164 -20.80 -7.56 19.09
C VAL A 164 -22.01 -8.45 19.32
N LEU A 165 -22.11 -9.09 20.50
CA LEU A 165 -23.26 -9.94 20.84
C LEU A 165 -24.48 -9.10 21.19
N GLY A 166 -24.31 -7.99 21.92
CA GLY A 166 -25.41 -7.06 22.18
C GLY A 166 -26.00 -6.47 20.90
N ALA A 167 -25.18 -6.17 19.90
CA ALA A 167 -25.65 -5.67 18.59
C ALA A 167 -26.44 -6.70 17.76
N LYS A 168 -26.48 -7.97 18.20
CA LYS A 168 -27.27 -9.03 17.56
C LYS A 168 -28.69 -9.11 18.16
N GLU A 169 -28.84 -8.70 19.41
CA GLU A 169 -30.07 -8.78 20.20
C GLU A 169 -31.00 -7.57 19.98
N ASP A 170 -30.43 -6.37 19.76
CA ASP A 170 -31.12 -5.18 19.20
C ASP A 170 -31.41 -5.37 17.71
#